data_AF-A0A359D7V6-F1
#
_entry.id   AF-A0A359D7V6-F1
#
_cell.length_a   1.000
_cell.length_b   1.000
_cell.length_c   1.000
_cell.angle_alpha   90.00
_cell.angle_beta   90.00
_cell.angle_gamma   90.00
#
_symmetry.space_group_name_H-M   'P 1'
#
loop_
_entity.id
_entity.type
_entity.pdbx_description
1 polymer ?
#
loop_
_entity_poly.entity_id
_entity_poly.type
_entity_poly.pdbx_seq_one_letter_code
_entity_poly.pdbx_strand_id
1 'polypeptide(L)'
;AASGRMVAGEALQPIRTATTVRLRGGQLSITDGPFAETKEQLAGFYLIDARDLNEAIQIAGKIPPARVGSIEVRPVRELDVPSA
;
A
#
# COMPACT_ATOMS: atom_id res chain seq x y z
N ALA A 1 5.89 21.38 -2.83
CA ALA A 1 6.21 21.21 -1.40
C ALA A 1 4.92 20.94 -0.64
N ALA A 2 4.94 19.92 0.22
CA ALA A 2 3.77 19.22 0.75
C ALA A 2 2.83 20.15 1.53
N SER A 3 1.52 19.95 1.34
CA SER A 3 0.46 20.57 2.14
C SER A 3 0.41 20.05 3.60
N GLY A 4 1.55 19.61 4.16
CA GLY A 4 1.67 18.98 5.48
C GLY A 4 1.01 17.60 5.60
N ARG A 5 0.51 17.04 4.50
CA ARG A 5 -0.35 15.84 4.50
C ARG A 5 0.34 14.55 4.08
N MET A 6 1.57 14.61 3.55
CA MET A 6 2.29 13.40 3.13
C MET A 6 3.05 12.84 4.32
N VAL A 7 2.72 11.62 4.74
CA VAL A 7 3.41 10.90 5.81
C VAL A 7 4.54 10.05 5.23
N ALA A 8 4.24 9.28 4.18
CA ALA A 8 5.20 8.45 3.47
C ALA A 8 4.69 8.11 2.06
N GLY A 9 5.57 7.68 1.17
CA GLY A 9 5.16 7.12 -0.11
C GLY A 9 6.34 6.54 -0.87
N GLU A 10 6.14 5.37 -1.46
CA GLU A 10 7.19 4.64 -2.15
C GLU A 10 6.65 3.96 -3.40
N ALA A 11 7.47 3.95 -4.45
CA ALA A 11 7.28 3.06 -5.59
C ALA A 11 7.88 1.69 -5.25
N LEU A 12 7.14 0.63 -5.55
CA LEU A 12 7.61 -0.74 -5.34
C LEU A 12 8.35 -1.25 -6.58
N GLN A 13 9.34 -2.10 -6.34
CA GLN A 13 9.97 -2.86 -7.40
C GLN A 13 8.96 -3.83 -8.05
N PRO A 14 9.19 -4.26 -9.30
CA PRO A 14 8.30 -5.19 -10.00
C PRO A 14 8.07 -6.49 -9.21
N ILE A 15 6.89 -7.10 -9.33
CA ILE A 15 6.49 -8.29 -8.54
C ILE A 15 7.45 -9.49 -8.60
N ARG A 16 8.30 -9.57 -9.63
CA ARG A 16 9.36 -10.59 -9.73
C ARG A 16 10.42 -10.49 -8.63
N THR A 17 10.51 -9.35 -7.94
CA THR A 17 11.41 -9.15 -6.80
C THR A 17 10.71 -9.43 -5.46
N ALA A 18 9.43 -9.77 -5.48
CA ALA A 18 8.67 -10.03 -4.26
C ALA A 18 8.95 -11.46 -3.74
N THR A 19 8.85 -11.60 -2.42
CA THR A 19 8.84 -12.88 -1.72
C THR A 19 7.66 -12.89 -0.77
N THR A 20 6.82 -13.92 -0.85
CA THR A 20 5.66 -14.08 0.01
C THR A 20 5.96 -15.03 1.16
N VAL A 21 5.66 -14.59 2.38
CA VAL A 21 5.80 -15.36 3.61
C VAL A 21 4.41 -15.67 4.18
N ARG A 22 4.18 -16.93 4.57
CA ARG A 22 2.92 -17.37 5.18
C ARG A 22 3.19 -18.30 6.37
N LEU A 23 2.55 -17.99 7.51
CA LEU A 23 2.56 -18.82 8.70
C LEU A 23 1.16 -19.39 8.92
N ARG A 24 1.01 -20.72 8.92
CA ARG A 24 -0.26 -21.42 9.18
C ARG A 24 -0.02 -22.66 10.01
N GLY A 25 -0.80 -22.84 11.08
CA GLY A 25 -0.65 -23.98 11.98
C GLY A 25 0.75 -24.10 12.61
N GLY A 26 1.43 -22.97 12.83
CA GLY A 26 2.82 -22.93 13.32
C GLY A 26 3.89 -23.25 12.26
N GLN A 27 3.51 -23.54 11.01
CA GLN A 27 4.44 -23.85 9.93
C GLN A 27 4.66 -22.64 9.01
N LEU A 28 5.94 -22.35 8.75
CA LEU A 28 6.40 -21.30 7.84
C LEU A 28 6.51 -21.83 6.41
N SER A 29 5.94 -21.11 5.46
CA SER A 29 6.11 -21.33 4.02
C SER A 29 6.55 -20.04 3.33
N ILE A 30 7.51 -20.16 2.41
CA ILE A 30 8.07 -19.05 1.63
C ILE A 30 7.90 -19.37 0.15
N THR A 31 7.40 -18.42 -0.64
CA THR A 31 7.24 -18.55 -2.09
C THR A 31 7.73 -17.31 -2.81
N ASP A 32 8.35 -17.49 -3.98
CA ASP A 32 8.73 -16.38 -4.85
C ASP A 32 7.48 -15.72 -5.46
N GLY A 33 7.54 -14.41 -5.65
CA GLY A 33 6.46 -13.63 -6.24
C GLY A 33 5.45 -13.06 -5.23
N PRO A 34 4.41 -12.37 -5.73
CA PRO A 34 3.43 -11.68 -4.92
C PRO A 34 2.47 -12.64 -4.21
N PHE A 35 1.72 -12.14 -3.23
CA PHE A 35 0.85 -12.98 -2.41
C PHE A 35 -0.29 -13.65 -3.19
N ALA A 36 -0.70 -13.03 -4.31
CA ALA A 36 -1.73 -13.50 -5.21
C ALA A 36 -1.38 -13.06 -6.64
N GLU A 37 -1.76 -13.87 -7.60
CA GLU A 37 -1.79 -13.47 -9.00
C GLU A 37 -3.03 -12.63 -9.26
N THR A 38 -2.83 -11.41 -9.73
CA THR A 38 -3.89 -10.44 -9.99
C THR A 38 -3.71 -9.81 -11.35
N LYS A 39 -4.80 -9.33 -11.94
CA LYS A 39 -4.75 -8.60 -13.21
C LYS A 39 -3.98 -7.28 -13.08
N GLU A 40 -4.09 -6.63 -11.92
CA GLU A 40 -3.38 -5.38 -11.58
C GLU A 40 -2.48 -5.60 -10.38
N GLN A 41 -1.24 -5.12 -10.46
CA GLN A 41 -0.21 -5.32 -9.44
C GLN A 41 -0.04 -4.07 -8.58
N LEU A 42 0.23 -4.25 -7.28
CA LEU A 42 0.52 -3.12 -6.38
C LEU A 42 1.90 -2.53 -6.72
N ALA A 43 1.90 -1.37 -7.35
CA ALA A 43 3.11 -0.70 -7.84
C ALA A 43 3.72 0.32 -6.85
N GLY A 44 3.01 0.64 -5.77
CA GLY A 44 3.40 1.72 -4.86
C GLY A 44 2.29 2.05 -3.88
N PHE A 45 2.61 2.91 -2.92
CA PHE A 45 1.63 3.45 -2.00
C PHE A 45 1.94 4.90 -1.62
N TYR A 46 0.93 5.59 -1.11
CA TYR A 46 1.05 6.87 -0.42
C TYR A 46 0.32 6.76 0.91
N LEU A 47 0.98 7.11 2.00
CA LEU A 47 0.39 7.29 3.31
C LEU A 47 0.25 8.79 3.55
N ILE A 48 -0.98 9.22 3.80
CA ILE A 48 -1.32 10.63 3.97
C ILE A 48 -2.16 10.83 5.22
N ASP A 49 -2.02 12.00 5.83
CA ASP A 49 -2.99 12.54 6.78
C ASP A 49 -3.99 13.40 6.03
N ALA A 50 -5.27 13.10 6.19
CA ALA A 50 -6.38 13.86 5.64
C ALA A 50 -7.43 14.06 6.73
N ARG A 51 -8.16 15.17 6.65
CA ARG A 51 -9.24 15.51 7.59
C ARG A 51 -10.37 14.48 7.55
N ASP A 52 -10.66 13.95 6.36
CA ASP A 52 -11.67 12.94 6.11
C ASP A 52 -11.39 12.18 4.81
N LEU A 53 -12.25 11.19 4.50
CA LEU A 53 -12.15 10.37 3.30
C LEU A 53 -12.31 11.20 2.00
N ASN A 54 -13.14 12.24 2.01
CA ASN A 54 -13.36 13.06 0.81
C ASN A 54 -12.09 13.83 0.44
N GLU A 55 -11.39 14.39 1.43
CA GLU A 55 -10.10 15.02 1.21
C GLU A 55 -9.06 14.02 0.69
N ALA A 56 -9.02 12.81 1.25
CA ALA A 56 -8.12 11.76 0.78
C ALA A 56 -8.40 11.38 -0.69
N ILE A 57 -9.67 11.27 -1.10
CA ILE A 57 -10.07 11.01 -2.49
C ILE A 57 -9.64 12.15 -3.42
N GLN A 58 -9.82 13.41 -3.00
CA GLN A 58 -9.39 14.58 -3.78
C GLN A 58 -7.87 14.63 -3.97
N ILE A 59 -7.12 14.20 -2.96
CA ILE A 59 -5.66 14.07 -3.05
C ILE A 59 -5.30 12.93 -4.01
N ALA A 60 -5.91 11.75 -3.86
CA ALA A 60 -5.67 10.59 -4.70
C ALA A 60 -5.91 10.89 -6.19
N GLY A 61 -6.98 11.62 -6.53
CA GLY A 61 -7.28 12.02 -7.91
C GLY A 61 -6.22 12.91 -8.57
N LYS A 62 -5.31 13.52 -7.78
CA LYS A 62 -4.21 14.36 -8.28
C LYS A 62 -2.89 13.60 -8.45
N ILE A 63 -2.80 12.38 -7.94
CA ILE A 63 -1.58 11.56 -8.00
C ILE A 63 -1.40 11.02 -9.43
N PRO A 64 -0.27 11.30 -10.12
CA PRO A 64 -0.11 10.95 -11.53
C PRO A 64 -0.40 9.48 -11.89
N PRO A 65 0.03 8.47 -11.09
CA PRO A 65 -0.36 7.06 -11.28
C PRO A 65 -1.86 6.78 -11.48
N ALA A 66 -2.77 7.60 -10.94
CA ALA A 66 -4.21 7.43 -11.12
C ALA A 66 -4.66 7.50 -12.60
N ARG A 67 -3.83 8.05 -13.50
CA ARG A 67 -4.15 8.18 -14.93
C ARG A 67 -3.83 6.92 -15.75
N VAL A 68 -3.00 6.02 -15.22
CA VAL A 68 -2.47 4.84 -15.94
C VAL A 68 -2.83 3.52 -15.26
N GLY A 69 -3.54 3.58 -14.15
CA GLY A 69 -3.99 2.45 -13.36
C GLY A 69 -5.08 2.90 -12.41
N SER A 70 -5.00 2.48 -11.16
CA SER A 70 -5.96 2.82 -10.11
C SER A 70 -5.27 3.20 -8.81
N ILE A 71 -5.96 3.96 -7.96
CA ILE A 71 -5.56 4.22 -6.57
C ILE A 71 -6.73 3.85 -5.68
N GLU A 72 -6.55 2.83 -4.84
CA GLU A 72 -7.48 2.49 -3.77
C GLU A 72 -7.22 3.40 -2.57
N VAL A 73 -8.23 4.14 -2.13
CA VAL A 73 -8.16 4.97 -0.91
C VAL A 73 -8.75 4.18 0.24
N ARG A 74 -7.90 3.81 1.20
CA ARG A 74 -8.29 2.98 2.35
C ARG A 74 -7.78 3.58 3.66
N PRO A 75 -8.67 3.87 4.64
CA PRO A 75 -8.25 4.30 5.97
C PRO A 75 -7.37 3.25 6.64
N VAL A 76 -6.32 3.71 7.33
CA VAL A 76 -5.50 2.84 8.17
C VAL A 76 -6.22 2.53 9.49
N ARG A 77 -5.94 1.37 10.04
CA ARG A 77 -6.22 1.06 11.45
C ARG A 77 -4.88 1.01 12.17
N GLU A 78 -4.81 1.64 13.33
CA GLU A 78 -3.61 1.55 14.17
C GLU A 78 -3.36 0.09 14.55
N LEU A 79 -2.11 -0.34 14.36
CA LEU A 79 -1.68 -1.64 14.84
C LEU A 79 -1.38 -1.51 16.33
N ASP A 80 -2.13 -2.23 17.14
CA ASP A 80 -1.77 -2.47 18.53
C ASP A 80 -0.64 -3.51 18.52
N VAL A 81 0.59 -3.02 18.37
CA VAL A 81 1.78 -3.85 18.47
C VAL A 81 2.25 -3.74 19.92
N PRO A 82 2.14 -4.82 20.73
CA PRO A 82 2.74 -4.82 22.05
C PRO A 82 4.20 -4.43 21.89
N SER A 83 4.63 -3.43 22.66
CA SER A 83 6.04 -3.07 22.73
C SER A 83 6.81 -4.34 23.05
N ALA A 84 7.75 -4.70 22.17
CA ALA A 84 8.56 -5.91 22.32
C ALA A 84 9.29 -5.94 23.68
#